data_AF-A0AAU5LKB8-F1
#
_entry.id   AF-A0AAU5LKB8-F1
#
_cell.length_a   1.000
_cell.length_b   1.000
_cell.length_c   1.000
_cell.angle_alpha   90.00
_cell.angle_beta   90.00
_cell.angle_gamma   90.00
#
_symmetry.space_group_name_H-M   'P 1'
#
loop_
_entity.id
_entity.type
_entity.pdbx_description
1 polymer ?
#
loop_
_entity_poly.entity_id
_entity_poly.type
_entity_poly.pdbx_seq_one_letter_code
_entity_poly.pdbx_strand_id
1 'polypeptide(L)'
;MSDLGMAVACRRCGREVANQADFEMFERMHYVCFHYEFEHQADADVTCGLGGCPSAAAETHRDQLVAVIRELAVDWQVGTPANWGNTDLGDYLSAVAEHLERGVGEFGLGDGRPWSSWQQMADALRRAAAVQF
;
A
#
# COMPACT_ATOMS: atom_id res chain seq x y z
N MET A 1 19.41 -32.56 -14.22
CA MET A 1 20.25 -31.44 -13.74
C MET A 1 19.32 -30.26 -13.62
N SER A 2 18.87 -29.95 -12.41
CA SER A 2 17.91 -28.87 -12.17
C SER A 2 18.63 -27.53 -12.30
N ASP A 3 18.19 -26.69 -13.24
CA ASP A 3 18.54 -25.27 -13.29
C ASP A 3 18.00 -24.60 -12.02
N LEU A 4 18.84 -24.50 -11.00
CA LEU A 4 18.66 -23.52 -9.94
C LEU A 4 19.03 -22.17 -10.56
N GLY A 5 18.03 -21.45 -11.08
CA GLY A 5 18.21 -20.10 -11.59
C GLY A 5 18.99 -19.28 -10.56
N MET A 6 20.18 -18.81 -10.95
CA MET A 6 21.05 -18.06 -10.06
C MET A 6 20.28 -16.85 -9.53
N ALA A 7 20.09 -16.80 -8.22
CA ALA A 7 19.60 -15.59 -7.58
C ALA A 7 20.61 -14.47 -7.85
N VAL A 8 20.19 -13.46 -8.62
CA VAL A 8 21.01 -12.28 -8.92
C VAL A 8 20.74 -11.21 -7.87
N ALA A 9 21.82 -10.65 -7.31
CA ALA A 9 21.74 -9.63 -6.27
C ALA A 9 21.72 -8.22 -6.88
N CYS A 10 20.86 -7.34 -6.35
CA CYS A 10 20.80 -5.94 -6.71
C CYS A 10 22.08 -5.21 -6.30
N ARG A 11 22.70 -4.45 -7.22
CA ARG A 11 23.95 -3.71 -6.97
C ARG A 11 23.84 -2.62 -5.90
N ARG A 12 22.65 -2.06 -5.66
CA ARG A 12 22.43 -1.01 -4.67
C ARG A 12 22.20 -1.56 -3.26
N CYS A 13 21.28 -2.51 -3.11
CA CYS A 13 20.84 -2.97 -1.79
C CYS A 13 21.35 -4.36 -1.40
N GLY A 14 21.97 -5.10 -2.32
CA GLY A 14 22.52 -6.44 -2.10
C GLY A 14 21.49 -7.56 -1.97
N ARG A 15 20.19 -7.26 -2.01
CA ARG A 15 19.11 -8.26 -1.91
C ARG A 15 18.82 -8.90 -3.28
N GLU A 16 18.27 -10.11 -3.25
CA GLU A 16 17.89 -10.85 -4.44
C GLU A 16 16.84 -10.12 -5.27
N VAL A 17 16.95 -10.21 -6.59
CA VAL A 17 15.97 -9.69 -7.55
C VAL A 17 15.03 -10.81 -7.98
N ALA A 18 13.74 -10.66 -7.66
CA ALA A 18 12.71 -11.63 -8.02
C ALA A 18 12.36 -11.61 -9.52
N ASN A 19 12.28 -10.41 -10.13
CA ASN A 19 12.04 -10.27 -11.57
C ASN A 19 13.35 -10.00 -12.32
N GLN A 20 13.85 -11.01 -13.03
CA GLN A 20 15.11 -10.92 -13.77
C GLN A 20 14.95 -10.42 -15.22
N ALA A 21 13.71 -10.31 -15.74
CA ALA A 21 13.47 -9.98 -17.15
C ALA A 21 14.08 -8.63 -17.57
N ASP A 22 14.00 -7.65 -16.67
CA ASP A 22 14.49 -6.29 -16.91
C ASP A 22 15.76 -5.96 -16.10
N PHE A 23 16.40 -6.97 -15.51
CA PHE A 23 17.50 -6.76 -14.56
C PHE A 23 18.68 -6.01 -15.17
N GLU A 24 19.06 -6.34 -16.42
CA GLU A 24 20.14 -5.64 -17.12
C GLU A 24 19.71 -4.23 -17.57
N MET A 25 18.42 -4.01 -17.90
CA MET A 25 17.90 -2.68 -18.23
C MET A 25 18.02 -1.72 -17.04
N PHE A 26 17.83 -2.22 -15.82
CA PHE A 26 17.90 -1.43 -14.59
C PHE A 26 19.29 -1.46 -13.93
N GLU A 27 20.35 -1.53 -14.73
CA GLU A 27 21.75 -1.48 -14.26
C GLU A 27 22.08 -2.51 -13.18
N ARG A 28 21.44 -3.69 -13.27
CA ARG A 28 21.53 -4.78 -12.29
C ARG A 28 21.02 -4.39 -10.91
N MET A 29 19.91 -3.66 -10.87
CA MET A 29 19.20 -3.25 -9.67
C MET A 29 17.72 -3.63 -9.74
N HIS A 30 17.03 -3.61 -8.60
CA HIS A 30 15.56 -3.54 -8.61
C HIS A 30 15.11 -2.25 -9.30
N TYR A 31 13.97 -2.27 -9.99
CA TYR A 31 13.36 -1.04 -10.56
C TYR A 31 13.33 0.12 -9.54
N VAL A 32 12.87 -0.14 -8.31
CA VAL A 32 12.81 0.86 -7.25
C VAL A 32 14.20 1.40 -6.87
N CYS A 33 15.20 0.53 -6.79
CA CYS A 33 16.58 0.91 -6.49
C CYS A 33 17.18 1.76 -7.61
N PHE A 34 16.92 1.40 -8.87
CA PHE A 34 17.35 2.14 -10.05
C PHE A 34 16.68 3.52 -10.09
N HIS A 35 15.36 3.58 -9.91
CA HIS A 35 14.61 4.84 -9.93
C HIS A 35 15.19 5.82 -8.92
N TYR A 36 15.38 5.40 -7.66
CA TYR A 36 15.95 6.28 -6.63
C TYR A 36 17.42 6.62 -6.82
N GLU A 37 18.16 5.89 -7.65
CA GLU A 37 19.60 6.14 -7.85
C GLU A 37 19.82 7.10 -9.01
N PHE A 38 19.03 6.93 -10.09
CA PHE A 38 19.29 7.59 -11.35
C PHE A 38 18.16 8.54 -11.80
N GLU A 39 16.90 8.22 -11.51
CA GLU A 39 15.75 8.98 -12.03
C GLU A 39 15.17 9.98 -11.02
N HIS A 40 15.28 9.68 -9.73
CA HIS A 40 14.63 10.43 -8.66
C HIS A 40 15.49 11.61 -8.18
N GLN A 41 15.22 12.79 -8.70
CA GLN A 41 15.95 14.02 -8.36
C GLN A 41 15.31 14.81 -7.19
N ALA A 42 14.14 14.38 -6.72
CA ALA A 42 13.47 14.96 -5.56
C ALA A 42 13.94 14.30 -4.25
N ASP A 43 13.45 14.80 -3.12
CA ASP A 43 13.50 14.04 -1.87
C ASP A 43 12.81 12.68 -2.07
N ALA A 44 13.44 11.59 -1.63
CA ALA A 44 12.95 10.23 -1.85
C ALA A 44 11.53 10.00 -1.29
N ASP A 45 11.12 10.77 -0.29
CA ASP A 45 9.77 10.70 0.30
C ASP A 45 8.72 11.50 -0.50
N VAL A 46 9.13 12.23 -1.53
CA VAL A 46 8.28 13.09 -2.36
C VAL A 46 8.17 12.53 -3.77
N THR A 47 7.01 12.67 -4.42
CA THR A 47 6.88 12.28 -5.83
C THR A 47 7.80 13.12 -6.73
N CYS A 48 8.49 12.48 -7.67
CA CYS A 48 9.22 13.21 -8.72
C CYS A 48 8.31 13.61 -9.90
N GLY A 49 7.02 13.27 -9.85
CA GLY A 49 6.04 13.58 -10.90
C GLY A 49 6.09 12.68 -12.13
N LEU A 50 7.05 11.75 -12.21
CA LEU A 50 7.14 10.77 -13.29
C LEU A 50 6.16 9.61 -13.06
N GLY A 51 5.53 9.14 -14.14
CA GLY A 51 4.69 7.95 -14.11
C GLY A 51 5.49 6.73 -13.64
N GLY A 52 4.94 5.98 -12.68
CA GLY A 52 5.60 4.82 -12.08
C GLY A 52 6.51 5.14 -10.88
N CYS A 53 6.69 6.42 -10.51
CA CYS A 53 7.47 6.79 -9.33
C CYS A 53 6.98 6.03 -8.08
N PRO A 54 7.86 5.26 -7.40
CA PRO A 54 7.47 4.51 -6.20
C PRO A 54 6.91 5.40 -5.08
N SER A 55 7.37 6.65 -4.98
CA SER A 55 6.89 7.63 -3.99
C SER A 55 5.50 8.21 -4.33
N ALA A 56 5.07 8.19 -5.60
CA ALA A 56 3.75 8.70 -6.01
C ALA A 56 2.60 7.87 -5.42
N ALA A 57 2.80 6.55 -5.25
CA ALA A 57 1.82 5.68 -4.61
C ALA A 57 1.64 6.03 -3.12
N ALA A 58 2.69 6.51 -2.44
CA ALA A 58 2.57 6.91 -1.04
C ALA A 58 1.72 8.19 -0.90
N GLU A 59 1.91 9.18 -1.79
CA GLU A 59 1.17 10.45 -1.74
C GLU A 59 -0.30 10.30 -2.17
N THR A 60 -0.56 9.66 -3.30
CA THR A 60 -1.94 9.53 -3.84
C THR A 60 -2.83 8.76 -2.87
N HIS A 61 -2.32 7.70 -2.28
CA HIS A 61 -3.12 6.86 -1.39
C HIS A 61 -3.30 7.48 0.01
N ARG A 62 -2.37 8.34 0.46
CA ARG A 62 -2.57 9.18 1.65
C ARG A 62 -3.78 10.09 1.49
N ASP A 63 -3.89 10.80 0.37
CA ASP A 63 -4.99 11.74 0.15
C ASP A 63 -6.35 11.03 0.06
N GLN A 64 -6.37 9.83 -0.51
CA GLN A 64 -7.54 8.95 -0.49
C GLN A 64 -7.95 8.54 0.93
N LEU A 65 -6.99 8.16 1.78
CA LEU A 65 -7.27 7.85 3.19
C LEU A 65 -7.84 9.08 3.93
N VAL A 66 -7.26 10.26 3.72
CA VAL A 66 -7.77 11.50 4.33
C VAL A 66 -9.21 11.79 3.89
N ALA A 67 -9.53 11.57 2.62
CA ALA A 67 -10.90 11.73 2.12
C ALA A 67 -11.87 10.78 2.82
N VAL A 68 -11.50 9.49 3.01
CA VAL A 68 -12.32 8.51 3.72
C VAL A 68 -12.57 8.90 5.17
N ILE A 69 -11.52 9.29 5.89
CA ILE A 69 -11.66 9.70 7.29
C ILE A 69 -12.62 10.90 7.40
N ARG A 70 -12.52 11.88 6.48
CA ARG A 70 -13.40 13.04 6.47
C ARG A 70 -14.84 12.67 6.15
N GLU A 71 -15.07 11.79 5.19
CA GLU A 71 -16.40 11.26 4.86
C GLU A 71 -17.05 10.60 6.09
N LEU A 72 -16.35 9.65 6.72
CA LEU A 72 -16.85 8.96 7.91
C LEU A 72 -17.11 9.92 9.09
N ALA A 73 -16.26 10.94 9.26
CA ALA A 73 -16.43 11.95 10.30
C ALA A 73 -17.66 12.86 10.05
N VAL A 74 -17.93 13.20 8.77
CA VAL A 74 -19.13 13.98 8.40
C VAL A 74 -20.39 13.16 8.65
N ASP A 75 -20.40 11.90 8.23
CA ASP A 75 -21.53 11.00 8.47
C ASP A 75 -21.87 10.93 9.96
N TRP A 76 -20.85 10.78 10.82
CA TRP A 76 -21.03 10.70 12.27
C TRP A 76 -21.53 12.01 12.92
N GLN A 77 -21.16 13.17 12.38
CA GLN A 77 -21.58 14.48 12.92
C GLN A 77 -23.07 14.77 12.71
N VAL A 78 -23.68 14.17 11.68
CA VAL A 78 -25.13 14.30 11.41
C VAL A 78 -25.96 13.45 12.40
N GLY A 79 -25.30 12.57 13.16
CA GLY A 79 -25.86 11.59 14.07
C GLY A 79 -25.30 10.21 13.76
N THR A 80 -25.61 9.20 14.58
CA THR A 80 -25.23 7.82 14.25
C THR A 80 -25.78 7.45 12.87
N PRO A 81 -24.95 7.17 11.86
CA PRO A 81 -25.45 6.97 10.51
C PRO A 81 -26.32 5.72 10.47
N ALA A 82 -27.52 5.82 9.90
CA ALA A 82 -28.50 4.73 9.91
C ALA A 82 -28.02 3.46 9.18
N ASN A 83 -26.98 3.57 8.36
CA ASN A 83 -26.34 2.50 7.61
C ASN A 83 -25.09 1.92 8.29
N TRP A 84 -24.68 2.42 9.45
CA TRP A 84 -23.56 1.86 10.20
C TRP A 84 -24.06 0.71 11.09
N GLY A 85 -23.53 -0.48 10.86
CA GLY A 85 -23.81 -1.64 11.71
C GLY A 85 -23.04 -1.60 13.03
N ASN A 86 -21.98 -0.79 13.09
CA ASN A 86 -21.07 -0.67 14.20
C ASN A 86 -21.00 0.78 14.67
N THR A 87 -21.53 1.04 15.85
CA THR A 87 -21.71 2.40 16.39
C THR A 87 -21.05 2.56 17.75
N ASP A 88 -20.38 1.53 18.25
CA ASP A 88 -19.52 1.62 19.41
C ASP A 88 -18.06 1.86 18.96
N LEU A 89 -17.39 2.81 19.61
CA LEU A 89 -16.02 3.16 19.23
C LEU A 89 -15.03 2.02 19.49
N GLY A 90 -15.22 1.25 20.56
CA GLY A 90 -14.38 0.10 20.91
C GLY A 90 -14.52 -1.02 19.89
N ASP A 91 -15.76 -1.35 19.51
CA ASP A 91 -16.05 -2.35 18.50
C ASP A 91 -15.57 -1.91 17.11
N TYR A 92 -15.69 -0.62 16.78
CA TYR A 92 -15.13 -0.02 15.56
C TYR A 92 -13.62 -0.18 15.47
N LEU A 93 -12.89 0.24 16.50
CA LEU A 93 -11.43 0.13 16.52
C LEU A 93 -10.96 -1.34 16.50
N SER A 94 -11.69 -2.23 17.15
CA SER A 94 -11.40 -3.68 17.13
C SER A 94 -11.57 -4.25 15.72
N ALA A 95 -12.65 -3.91 15.02
CA ALA A 95 -12.88 -4.34 13.65
C ALA A 95 -11.84 -3.78 12.66
N VAL A 96 -11.38 -2.52 12.85
CA VAL A 96 -10.28 -1.95 12.06
C VAL A 96 -9.00 -2.75 12.27
N ALA A 97 -8.63 -3.03 13.53
CA ALA A 97 -7.43 -3.78 13.87
C ALA A 97 -7.44 -5.18 13.26
N GLU A 98 -8.56 -5.90 13.39
CA GLU A 98 -8.75 -7.24 12.85
C GLU A 98 -8.60 -7.26 11.31
N HIS A 99 -9.11 -6.25 10.62
CA HIS A 99 -8.96 -6.14 9.16
C HIS A 99 -7.51 -5.88 8.75
N LEU A 100 -6.82 -5.00 9.47
CA LEU A 100 -5.40 -4.72 9.23
C LEU A 100 -4.54 -5.96 9.48
N GLU A 101 -4.77 -6.69 10.58
CA GLU A 101 -4.04 -7.91 10.93
C GLU A 101 -4.19 -9.01 9.87
N ARG A 102 -5.38 -9.13 9.25
CA ARG A 102 -5.62 -10.03 8.11
C ARG A 102 -4.87 -9.60 6.85
N GLY A 103 -4.75 -8.28 6.62
CA GLY A 103 -4.08 -7.71 5.46
C GLY A 103 -2.55 -7.83 5.45
N VAL A 104 -1.91 -8.05 6.61
CA VAL A 104 -0.43 -8.06 6.75
C VAL A 104 0.26 -9.22 5.99
N GLY A 105 -0.49 -10.21 5.49
CA GLY A 105 0.02 -11.33 4.69
C GLY A 105 -0.16 -11.18 3.17
N GLU A 106 -1.00 -10.26 2.71
CA GLU A 106 -1.41 -10.14 1.30
C GLU A 106 -0.73 -8.98 0.58
N PHE A 107 0.54 -8.72 0.89
CA PHE A 107 1.38 -7.89 0.03
C PHE A 107 1.65 -8.65 -1.30
N GLY A 108 0.67 -8.59 -2.21
CA GLY A 108 0.85 -8.90 -3.62
C GLY A 108 0.47 -10.30 -4.13
N LEU A 109 -0.51 -11.01 -3.56
CA LEU A 109 -0.84 -12.37 -4.03
C LEU A 109 -2.37 -12.61 -4.19
N GLY A 110 -3.02 -11.94 -5.14
CA GLY A 110 -4.40 -12.26 -5.49
C GLY A 110 -4.87 -11.77 -6.85
N ASP A 111 -4.71 -10.49 -7.15
CA ASP A 111 -5.23 -9.86 -8.38
C ASP A 111 -4.18 -9.08 -9.20
N GLY A 112 -2.92 -9.07 -8.73
CA GLY A 112 -1.82 -8.38 -9.38
C GLY A 112 -1.80 -6.86 -9.20
N ARG A 113 -2.66 -6.27 -8.36
CA ARG A 113 -2.58 -4.83 -8.05
C ARG A 113 -1.77 -4.60 -6.78
N PRO A 114 -0.73 -3.75 -6.81
CA PRO A 114 -0.03 -3.37 -5.59
C PRO A 114 -0.99 -2.59 -4.69
N TRP A 115 -1.28 -3.14 -3.51
CA TRP A 115 -2.12 -2.48 -2.51
C TRP A 115 -1.22 -1.76 -1.50
N SER A 116 -1.30 -0.44 -1.45
CA SER A 116 -0.54 0.32 -0.45
C SER A 116 -1.13 0.15 0.94
N SER A 117 -0.30 0.31 1.98
CA SER A 117 -0.75 0.35 3.38
C SER A 117 -1.85 1.39 3.63
N TRP A 118 -1.85 2.49 2.87
CA TRP A 118 -2.88 3.52 2.93
C TRP A 118 -4.25 3.05 2.42
N GLN A 119 -4.28 2.28 1.33
CA GLN A 119 -5.51 1.72 0.79
C GLN A 119 -6.07 0.62 1.71
N GLN A 120 -5.20 -0.19 2.30
CA GLN A 120 -5.59 -1.17 3.33
C GLN A 120 -6.24 -0.50 4.53
N MET A 121 -5.67 0.61 5.01
CA MET A 121 -6.25 1.41 6.09
C MET A 121 -7.61 2.00 5.70
N ALA A 122 -7.73 2.58 4.50
CA ALA A 122 -8.99 3.12 4.03
C ALA A 122 -10.09 2.06 3.89
N ASP A 123 -9.75 0.85 3.43
CA ASP A 123 -10.67 -0.29 3.36
C ASP A 123 -11.05 -0.80 4.76
N ALA A 124 -10.09 -0.91 5.67
CA ALA A 124 -10.33 -1.28 7.07
C ALA A 124 -11.36 -0.36 7.74
N LEU A 125 -11.17 0.96 7.61
CA LEU A 125 -12.06 1.97 8.19
C LEU A 125 -13.49 1.88 7.65
N ARG A 126 -13.66 1.63 6.35
CA ARG A 126 -14.98 1.48 5.72
C ARG A 126 -15.67 0.19 6.14
N ARG A 127 -14.94 -0.92 6.17
CA ARG A 127 -15.50 -2.22 6.57
C ARG A 127 -15.90 -2.23 8.03
N ALA A 128 -15.07 -1.67 8.90
CA ALA A 128 -15.38 -1.55 10.33
C ALA A 128 -16.71 -0.82 10.59
N ALA A 129 -17.04 0.21 9.80
CA ALA A 129 -18.32 0.92 9.90
C ALA A 129 -19.52 0.06 9.48
N ALA A 130 -19.32 -0.88 8.55
CA ALA A 130 -20.35 -1.74 8.00
C ALA A 130 -20.55 -3.07 8.76
N VAL A 131 -19.64 -3.46 9.66
CA VAL A 131 -19.77 -4.66 10.49
C VAL A 131 -21.04 -4.57 11.34
N GLN A 132 -21.82 -5.65 11.41
CA GLN A 132 -22.92 -5.80 12.35
C GLN A 132 -22.50 -6.81 13.42
N PHE A 133 -22.69 -6.45 14.69
CA PHE A 133 -22.46 -7.34 15.84
C PHE A 133 -23.78 -7.92 16.36
#